data_AF-A0A7Y8MFW6-F1
#
_entry.id   AF-A0A7Y8MFW6-F1
#
_cell.length_a   1.000
_cell.length_b   1.000
_cell.length_c   1.000
_cell.angle_alpha   90.00
_cell.angle_beta   90.00
_cell.angle_gamma   90.00
#
_symmetry.space_group_name_H-M   'P 1'
#
loop_
_entity.id
_entity.type
_entity.pdbx_description
1 polymer ?
#
loop_
_entity_poly.entity_id
_entity_poly.type
_entity_poly.pdbx_seq_one_letter_code
_entity_poly.pdbx_strand_id
1 'polypeptide(L)'
;MKALGRGSVASIVKMVLDIVWVLIWVGAGGIILATLAFAIASAMAAAGHELFFESGGLKITSDGVIAITAEGRALDWRVLVPALLVGITAIAGALAVVWRLKKLFRNFSAGDPFAPDNPRHLRAIWITLVAVELARYAIMLAFGIILLAAGVPEGVDAEFQLDLSAWFLILVIIVLAEVFREGARLHEEQKLTI
;
A
#
# COMPACT_ATOMS: atom_id res chain seq x y z
N MET A 1 -24.72 -26.05 14.86
CA MET A 1 -23.77 -25.24 15.65
C MET A 1 -22.51 -26.07 15.93
N LYS A 2 -21.51 -26.02 15.04
CA LYS A 2 -20.19 -26.65 15.25
C LYS A 2 -19.16 -26.04 14.27
N ALA A 3 -18.98 -24.71 14.32
CA ALA A 3 -18.02 -24.00 13.46
C ALA A 3 -16.93 -23.25 14.24
N LEU A 4 -16.84 -23.50 15.56
CA LEU A 4 -15.87 -22.89 16.48
C LEU A 4 -14.90 -23.94 17.04
N GLY A 5 -14.34 -24.76 16.16
CA GLY A 5 -13.24 -25.69 16.46
C GLY A 5 -11.94 -25.20 15.82
N ARG A 6 -10.81 -25.62 16.38
CA ARG A 6 -9.39 -25.30 16.09
C ARG A 6 -8.90 -25.69 14.66
N GLY A 7 -9.77 -25.58 13.67
CA GLY A 7 -9.59 -25.85 12.24
C GLY A 7 -10.70 -25.27 11.35
N SER A 8 -11.51 -24.32 11.85
CA SER A 8 -12.57 -23.64 11.08
C SER A 8 -12.00 -22.65 10.07
N VAL A 9 -12.70 -22.44 8.94
CA VAL A 9 -12.35 -21.48 7.87
C VAL A 9 -12.06 -20.09 8.44
N ALA A 10 -12.82 -19.67 9.46
CA ALA A 10 -12.60 -18.41 10.17
C ALA A 10 -11.21 -18.32 10.84
N SER A 11 -10.70 -19.42 11.39
CA SER A 11 -9.36 -19.49 11.99
C SER A 11 -8.26 -19.38 10.95
N ILE A 12 -8.44 -20.01 9.78
CA ILE A 12 -7.49 -19.93 8.66
C ILE A 12 -7.43 -18.50 8.12
N VAL A 13 -8.60 -17.89 7.87
CA VAL A 13 -8.68 -16.51 7.38
C VAL A 13 -8.02 -15.56 8.38
N LYS A 14 -8.33 -15.67 9.68
CA LYS A 14 -7.68 -14.85 10.71
C LYS A 14 -6.15 -15.01 10.69
N MET A 15 -5.66 -16.25 10.63
CA MET A 15 -4.23 -16.54 10.55
C MET A 15 -3.59 -15.89 9.32
N VAL A 16 -4.21 -15.98 8.14
CA VAL A 16 -3.74 -15.34 6.91
C VAL A 16 -3.70 -13.82 7.08
N LEU A 17 -4.76 -13.19 7.61
CA LEU A 17 -4.77 -11.74 7.82
C LEU A 17 -3.71 -11.29 8.83
N ASP A 18 -3.42 -12.09 9.86
CA ASP A 18 -2.35 -11.80 10.82
C ASP A 18 -0.96 -11.93 10.17
N ILE A 19 -0.74 -12.95 9.32
CA ILE A 19 0.50 -13.10 8.55
C ILE A 19 0.67 -11.91 7.59
N VAL A 20 -0.35 -11.57 6.80
CA VAL A 20 -0.33 -10.44 5.87
C VAL A 20 -0.04 -9.14 6.62
N TRP A 21 -0.67 -8.93 7.77
CA TRP A 21 -0.41 -7.77 8.62
C TRP A 21 1.06 -7.67 9.02
N VAL A 22 1.66 -8.77 9.50
CA VAL A 22 3.09 -8.81 9.88
C VAL A 22 3.98 -8.59 8.67
N LEU A 23 3.69 -9.21 7.53
CA LEU A 23 4.45 -9.04 6.30
C LEU A 23 4.46 -7.59 5.83
N ILE A 24 3.34 -6.87 5.93
CA ILE A 24 3.28 -5.45 5.60
C ILE A 24 4.19 -4.63 6.53
N TRP A 25 4.21 -4.92 7.83
CA TRP A 25 5.10 -4.27 8.79
C TRP A 25 6.58 -4.59 8.54
N VAL A 26 6.90 -5.84 8.18
CA VAL A 26 8.27 -6.23 7.80
C VAL A 26 8.71 -5.48 6.55
N GLY A 27 7.85 -5.40 5.53
CA GLY A 27 8.11 -4.60 4.33
C GLY A 27 8.30 -3.11 4.64
N ALA A 28 7.46 -2.54 5.51
CA ALA A 28 7.60 -1.16 5.98
C ALA A 28 8.94 -0.93 6.70
N GLY A 29 9.33 -1.85 7.59
CA GLY A 29 10.64 -1.83 8.25
C GLY A 29 11.79 -1.90 7.26
N GLY A 30 11.69 -2.76 6.24
CA GLY A 30 12.68 -2.88 5.17
C GLY A 30 12.86 -1.57 4.38
N ILE A 31 11.77 -0.90 4.03
CA ILE A 31 11.81 0.40 3.34
C ILE A 31 12.44 1.48 4.22
N ILE A 32 12.11 1.51 5.52
CA ILE A 32 12.71 2.46 6.48
C ILE A 32 14.22 2.22 6.59
N LEU A 33 14.65 0.96 6.72
CA LEU A 33 16.06 0.59 6.79
C LEU A 33 16.81 0.96 5.51
N ALA A 34 16.23 0.68 4.33
CA ALA A 34 16.82 1.06 3.06
C ALA A 34 16.96 2.58 2.92
N THR A 35 15.93 3.34 3.32
CA THR A 35 15.95 4.80 3.30
C THR A 35 17.00 5.37 4.26
N LEU A 36 17.11 4.80 5.45
CA LEU A 36 18.11 5.20 6.44
C LEU A 36 19.53 4.89 5.96
N ALA A 37 19.76 3.71 5.39
CA ALA A 37 21.04 3.34 4.81
C ALA A 37 21.43 4.29 3.68
N PHE A 38 20.48 4.64 2.81
CA PHE A 38 20.67 5.63 1.75
C PHE A 38 21.01 7.02 2.30
N ALA A 39 20.29 7.50 3.32
CA ALA A 39 20.52 8.79 3.95
C ALA A 39 21.91 8.86 4.63
N ILE A 40 22.31 7.79 5.32
CA ILE A 40 23.65 7.68 5.94
C ILE A 40 24.73 7.70 4.86
N ALA A 41 24.58 6.89 3.81
CA ALA A 41 25.54 6.86 2.70
C ALA A 41 25.68 8.25 2.04
N SER A 42 24.55 8.94 1.81
CA SER A 42 24.53 10.31 1.28
C SER A 42 25.25 11.30 2.20
N ALA A 43 25.01 11.24 3.52
CA ALA A 43 25.64 12.13 4.49
C ALA A 43 27.14 11.89 4.63
N MET A 44 27.58 10.62 4.59
CA MET A 44 29.00 10.27 4.64
C MET A 44 29.74 10.79 3.41
N ALA A 45 29.14 10.67 2.24
CA ALA A 45 29.70 11.22 1.01
C ALA A 45 29.75 12.75 1.00
N ALA A 46 28.71 13.42 1.49
CA ALA A 46 28.72 14.88 1.65
C ALA A 46 29.83 15.35 2.61
N ALA A 47 30.20 14.53 3.59
CA ALA A 47 31.34 14.76 4.48
C ALA A 47 32.71 14.42 3.85
N GLY A 48 32.76 14.03 2.57
CA GLY A 48 33.98 13.70 1.84
C GLY A 48 34.51 12.28 2.06
N HIS A 49 33.75 11.40 2.70
CA HIS A 49 34.12 9.99 2.87
C HIS A 49 33.68 9.17 1.65
N GLU A 50 34.64 8.60 0.94
CA GLU A 50 34.39 7.67 -0.16
C GLU A 50 34.06 6.27 0.39
N LEU A 51 32.85 5.78 0.11
CA LEU A 51 32.43 4.42 0.48
C LEU A 51 32.81 3.44 -0.64
N PHE A 52 33.94 2.76 -0.47
CA PHE A 52 34.39 1.71 -1.38
C PHE A 52 33.79 0.36 -0.97
N PHE A 53 32.84 -0.14 -1.76
CA PHE A 53 32.42 -1.54 -1.72
C PHE A 53 33.18 -2.32 -2.79
N GLU A 54 33.84 -3.41 -2.39
CA GLU A 54 34.74 -4.23 -3.19
C GLU A 54 34.04 -4.93 -4.38
N SER A 55 32.71 -4.86 -4.48
CA SER A 55 31.86 -5.55 -5.47
C SER A 55 31.14 -4.63 -6.47
N GLY A 56 31.76 -3.53 -6.91
CA GLY A 56 31.16 -2.57 -7.84
C GLY A 56 30.73 -1.30 -7.09
N GLY A 57 31.53 -0.25 -7.24
CA GLY A 57 31.55 0.90 -6.34
C GLY A 57 30.24 1.69 -6.29
N LEU A 58 29.96 2.33 -5.17
CA LEU A 58 28.88 3.28 -5.03
C LEU A 58 29.54 4.67 -4.98
N LYS A 59 29.62 5.35 -6.12
CA LYS A 59 30.22 6.70 -6.19
C LYS A 59 29.13 7.73 -5.89
N ILE A 60 29.28 8.43 -4.78
CA ILE A 60 28.36 9.48 -4.38
C ILE A 60 29.04 10.82 -4.67
N THR A 61 28.49 11.57 -5.62
CA THR A 61 28.99 12.90 -6.00
C THR A 61 28.32 13.97 -5.14
N SER A 62 29.02 15.10 -4.92
CA SER A 62 28.59 16.26 -4.13
C SER A 62 27.23 16.85 -4.51
N ASP A 63 26.71 16.53 -5.69
CA ASP A 63 25.43 17.01 -6.23
C ASP A 63 24.21 16.20 -5.72
N GLY A 64 24.40 15.30 -4.74
CA GLY A 64 23.34 14.48 -4.17
C GLY A 64 22.93 13.28 -5.03
N VAL A 65 23.74 12.95 -6.03
CA VAL A 65 23.54 11.80 -6.92
C VAL A 65 24.35 10.62 -6.41
N ILE A 66 23.65 9.52 -6.10
CA ILE A 66 24.29 8.24 -5.74
C ILE A 66 24.38 7.36 -6.99
N ALA A 67 25.56 7.26 -7.59
CA ALA A 67 25.81 6.33 -8.69
C ALA A 67 26.17 4.95 -8.13
N ILE A 68 25.24 3.99 -8.20
CA ILE A 68 25.54 2.59 -7.93
C ILE A 68 26.20 2.02 -9.19
N THR A 69 27.53 1.95 -9.22
CA THR A 69 28.31 1.44 -10.36
C THR A 69 28.37 -0.09 -10.41
N ALA A 70 27.18 -0.71 -10.40
CA ALA A 70 26.99 -2.06 -10.94
C ALA A 70 26.30 -2.03 -12.32
N GLU A 71 25.48 -1.00 -12.61
CA GLU A 71 24.80 -0.81 -13.91
C GLU A 71 24.76 0.65 -14.40
N GLY A 72 25.50 1.56 -13.79
CA GLY A 72 25.54 2.98 -14.21
C GLY A 72 24.26 3.78 -13.91
N ARG A 73 23.32 3.22 -13.15
CA ARG A 73 22.12 3.94 -12.71
C ARG A 73 22.41 4.81 -11.48
N ALA A 74 22.43 6.11 -11.70
CA ALA A 74 22.36 7.12 -10.67
C ALA A 74 20.97 7.13 -10.02
N LEU A 75 20.91 6.91 -8.70
CA LEU A 75 19.70 7.13 -7.92
C LEU A 75 19.58 8.62 -7.62
N ASP A 76 18.75 9.31 -8.40
CA ASP A 76 18.39 10.71 -8.20
C ASP A 76 17.31 10.83 -7.12
N TRP A 77 17.46 11.77 -6.19
CA TRP A 77 16.46 12.08 -5.16
C TRP A 77 15.10 12.41 -5.78
N ARG A 78 15.08 12.98 -6.99
CA ARG A 78 13.87 13.30 -7.76
C ARG A 78 13.07 12.05 -8.14
N VAL A 79 13.72 10.88 -8.20
CA VAL A 79 13.09 9.58 -8.48
C VAL A 79 12.82 8.81 -7.18
N LEU A 80 13.73 8.89 -6.21
CA LEU A 80 13.61 8.19 -4.95
C LEU A 80 12.48 8.73 -4.06
N VAL A 81 12.38 10.04 -3.90
CA VAL A 81 11.35 10.65 -3.05
C VAL A 81 9.93 10.29 -3.51
N PRO A 82 9.54 10.42 -4.80
CA PRO A 82 8.20 9.99 -5.22
C PRO A 82 7.98 8.49 -5.01
N ALA A 83 8.98 7.66 -5.30
CA ALA A 83 8.88 6.21 -5.08
C ALA A 83 8.63 5.86 -3.61
N LEU A 84 9.32 6.53 -2.68
CA LEU A 84 9.12 6.36 -1.24
C LEU A 84 7.74 6.85 -0.80
N LEU A 85 7.27 8.00 -1.30
CA LEU A 85 5.95 8.52 -0.95
C LEU A 85 4.82 7.61 -1.45
N VAL A 86 4.93 7.08 -2.67
CA VAL A 86 4.00 6.08 -3.20
C VAL A 86 4.06 4.80 -2.35
N GLY A 87 5.25 4.32 -2.01
CA GLY A 87 5.43 3.14 -1.16
C GLY A 87 4.82 3.29 0.23
N ILE A 88 5.04 4.43 0.89
CA ILE A 88 4.45 4.75 2.21
C ILE A 88 2.92 4.82 2.10
N THR A 89 2.40 5.47 1.07
CA THR A 89 0.96 5.58 0.82
C THR A 89 0.34 4.20 0.61
N ALA A 90 0.99 3.33 -0.17
CA ALA A 90 0.56 1.95 -0.41
C ALA A 90 0.58 1.11 0.87
N ILE A 91 1.62 1.22 1.70
CA ILE A 91 1.71 0.53 3.00
C ILE A 91 0.60 0.98 3.94
N ALA A 92 0.41 2.30 4.09
CA ALA A 92 -0.62 2.86 4.95
C ALA A 92 -2.02 2.40 4.51
N GLY A 93 -2.27 2.41 3.19
CA GLY A 93 -3.47 1.89 2.57
C GLY A 93 -3.69 0.41 2.86
N ALA A 94 -2.68 -0.42 2.64
CA ALA A 94 -2.72 -1.86 2.87
C ALA A 94 -3.01 -2.18 4.34
N LEU A 95 -2.34 -1.51 5.28
CA LEU A 95 -2.63 -1.65 6.72
C LEU A 95 -4.08 -1.26 7.02
N ALA A 96 -4.56 -0.12 6.54
CA ALA A 96 -5.94 0.31 6.77
C ALA A 96 -6.96 -0.72 6.21
N VAL A 97 -6.73 -1.26 5.01
CA VAL A 97 -7.60 -2.28 4.41
C VAL A 97 -7.57 -3.58 5.21
N VAL A 98 -6.38 -4.11 5.55
CA VAL A 98 -6.26 -5.35 6.33
C VAL A 98 -6.90 -5.21 7.71
N TRP A 99 -6.72 -4.07 8.37
CA TRP A 99 -7.36 -3.81 9.66
C TRP A 99 -8.89 -3.82 9.56
N ARG A 100 -9.45 -3.20 8.51
CA ARG A 100 -10.90 -3.24 8.26
C ARG A 100 -11.39 -4.65 7.93
N LEU A 101 -10.63 -5.41 7.15
CA LEU A 101 -10.93 -6.82 6.85
C LEU A 101 -10.93 -7.69 8.13
N LYS A 102 -9.96 -7.48 9.03
CA LYS A 102 -9.93 -8.16 10.34
C LYS A 102 -11.20 -7.88 11.15
N LYS A 103 -11.68 -6.63 11.13
CA LYS A 103 -12.91 -6.24 11.83
C LYS A 103 -14.15 -6.87 11.19
N LEU A 104 -14.23 -6.90 9.86
CA LEU A 104 -15.30 -7.55 9.11
C LEU A 104 -15.37 -9.05 9.43
N PHE A 105 -14.26 -9.78 9.29
CA PHE A 105 -14.23 -11.24 9.52
C PHE A 105 -14.54 -11.64 10.97
N ARG A 106 -14.22 -10.78 11.94
CA ARG A 106 -14.59 -11.01 13.34
C ARG A 106 -16.12 -11.08 13.51
N ASN A 107 -16.86 -10.22 12.83
CA ASN A 107 -18.32 -10.19 12.89
C ASN A 107 -18.94 -11.38 12.13
N PHE A 108 -18.41 -11.74 10.96
CA PHE A 108 -18.84 -12.94 10.22
C PHE A 108 -18.64 -14.23 11.03
N SER A 109 -17.54 -14.33 11.78
CA SER A 109 -17.25 -15.49 12.63
C SER A 109 -18.18 -15.61 13.83
N ALA A 110 -18.88 -14.54 14.21
CA ALA A 110 -19.86 -14.51 15.30
C ALA A 110 -21.26 -15.01 14.87
N GLY A 111 -21.47 -15.31 13.57
CA GLY A 111 -22.68 -15.95 13.07
C GLY A 111 -23.77 -15.01 12.52
N ASP A 112 -23.55 -13.69 12.51
CA ASP A 112 -24.43 -12.72 11.85
C ASP A 112 -23.72 -11.99 10.70
N PRO A 113 -23.66 -12.61 9.50
CA PRO A 113 -23.04 -12.01 8.32
C PRO A 113 -23.75 -10.72 7.86
N PHE A 114 -25.01 -10.52 8.26
CA PHE A 114 -25.86 -9.40 7.84
C PHE A 114 -26.07 -8.36 8.93
N ALA A 115 -25.27 -8.38 10.00
CA ALA A 115 -25.29 -7.33 11.00
C ALA A 115 -25.13 -5.95 10.32
N PRO A 116 -25.93 -4.93 10.71
CA PRO A 116 -25.98 -3.63 10.03
C PRO A 116 -24.65 -2.85 10.01
N ASP A 117 -23.68 -3.27 10.83
CA ASP A 117 -22.32 -2.71 10.84
C ASP A 117 -21.40 -3.26 9.74
N ASN A 118 -21.65 -4.46 9.19
CA ASN A 118 -20.78 -5.10 8.20
C ASN A 118 -20.72 -4.33 6.86
N PRO A 119 -21.83 -3.80 6.30
CA PRO A 119 -21.78 -2.96 5.10
C PRO A 119 -20.96 -1.68 5.29
N ARG A 120 -20.89 -1.13 6.53
CA ARG A 120 -20.06 0.04 6.84
C ARG A 120 -18.57 -0.28 6.71
N HIS A 121 -18.15 -1.49 7.07
CA HIS A 121 -16.77 -1.93 6.91
C HIS A 121 -16.38 -2.09 5.45
N LEU A 122 -17.25 -2.70 4.61
CA LEU A 122 -17.04 -2.78 3.17
C LEU A 122 -16.99 -1.39 2.51
N ARG A 123 -17.90 -0.49 2.92
CA ARG A 123 -17.90 0.91 2.44
C ARG A 123 -16.56 1.59 2.71
N ALA A 124 -16.06 1.40 3.93
CA ALA A 124 -14.83 2.04 4.32
C ALA A 124 -13.59 1.43 3.65
N ILE A 125 -13.64 0.14 3.24
CA ILE A 125 -12.59 -0.50 2.45
C ILE A 125 -12.49 0.15 1.07
N TRP A 126 -13.58 0.22 0.29
CA TRP A 126 -13.48 0.81 -1.05
C TRP A 126 -13.12 2.30 -1.01
N ILE A 127 -13.60 3.06 -0.01
CA ILE A 127 -13.20 4.47 0.17
C ILE A 127 -11.69 4.56 0.40
N THR A 128 -11.13 3.64 1.20
CA THR A 128 -9.68 3.61 1.45
C THR A 128 -8.93 3.27 0.17
N LEU A 129 -9.40 2.32 -0.64
CA LEU A 129 -8.78 1.96 -1.91
C LEU A 129 -8.81 3.14 -2.90
N VAL A 130 -9.94 3.82 -3.05
CA VAL A 130 -10.06 5.05 -3.88
C VAL A 130 -9.10 6.13 -3.39
N ALA A 131 -9.06 6.38 -2.08
CA ALA A 131 -8.20 7.41 -1.51
C ALA A 131 -6.71 7.13 -1.76
N VAL A 132 -6.27 5.88 -1.63
CA VAL A 132 -4.89 5.45 -1.91
C VAL A 132 -4.56 5.61 -3.39
N GLU A 133 -5.48 5.23 -4.28
CA GLU A 133 -5.29 5.33 -5.72
C GLU A 133 -5.21 6.79 -6.18
N LEU A 134 -6.10 7.65 -5.67
CA LEU A 134 -6.05 9.09 -5.92
C LEU A 134 -4.78 9.73 -5.35
N ALA A 135 -4.35 9.34 -4.16
CA ALA A 135 -3.11 9.83 -3.57
C ALA A 135 -1.90 9.43 -4.42
N ARG A 136 -1.87 8.20 -4.94
CA ARG A 136 -0.83 7.73 -5.87
C ARG A 136 -0.75 8.63 -7.11
N TYR A 137 -1.89 8.89 -7.76
CA TYR A 137 -1.92 9.77 -8.93
C TYR A 137 -1.57 11.22 -8.60
N ALA A 138 -2.01 11.74 -7.45
CA ALA A 138 -1.66 13.09 -7.01
C ALA A 138 -0.15 13.23 -6.77
N ILE A 139 0.48 12.24 -6.16
CA ILE A 139 1.95 12.19 -5.99
C ILE A 139 2.61 12.16 -7.37
N MET A 140 2.23 11.24 -8.25
CA MET A 140 2.82 11.13 -9.60
C MET A 140 2.67 12.43 -10.40
N LEU A 141 1.50 13.06 -10.36
CA LEU A 141 1.22 14.32 -11.03
C LEU A 141 2.08 15.47 -10.47
N ALA A 142 2.13 15.61 -9.15
CA ALA A 142 2.93 16.64 -8.49
C ALA A 142 4.42 16.51 -8.87
N PHE A 143 4.95 15.28 -8.88
CA PHE A 143 6.33 15.03 -9.31
C PHE A 143 6.53 15.24 -10.80
N GLY A 144 5.58 14.85 -11.65
CA GLY A 144 5.63 15.15 -13.08
C GLY A 144 5.78 16.65 -13.35
N ILE A 145 5.03 17.50 -12.62
CA ILE A 145 5.14 18.97 -12.72
C ILE A 145 6.54 19.45 -12.28
N ILE A 146 7.08 18.91 -11.18
CA ILE A 146 8.42 19.25 -10.69
C ILE A 146 9.49 18.85 -11.72
N LEU A 147 9.38 17.68 -12.34
CA LEU A 147 10.31 17.20 -13.36
C LEU A 147 10.26 18.06 -14.63
N LEU A 148 9.06 18.50 -15.05
CA LEU A 148 8.93 19.44 -16.18
C LEU A 148 9.59 20.79 -15.89
N ALA A 149 9.53 21.28 -14.65
CA ALA A 149 10.14 22.55 -14.26
C ALA A 149 11.66 22.46 -14.00
N ALA A 150 12.14 21.33 -13.46
CA ALA A 150 13.53 21.14 -13.03
C ALA A 150 14.39 20.33 -14.01
N GLY A 151 13.80 19.83 -15.11
CA GLY A 151 14.41 18.92 -16.06
C GLY A 151 14.22 17.45 -15.68
N VAL A 152 13.92 16.63 -16.69
CA VAL A 152 13.72 15.17 -16.55
C VAL A 152 15.09 14.48 -16.53
N PRO A 153 15.42 13.71 -15.47
CA PRO A 153 16.63 12.89 -15.43
C PRO A 153 16.65 11.85 -16.56
N GLU A 154 17.83 11.55 -17.12
CA GLU A 154 17.97 10.54 -18.16
C GLU A 154 17.50 9.16 -17.67
N GLY A 155 16.65 8.49 -18.47
CA GLY A 155 16.13 7.15 -18.15
C GLY A 155 14.85 7.12 -17.30
N VAL A 156 14.19 8.25 -17.09
CA VAL A 156 12.88 8.33 -16.41
C VAL A 156 11.76 8.57 -17.43
N ASP A 157 11.02 7.52 -17.76
CA ASP A 157 9.78 7.63 -18.52
C ASP A 157 8.63 7.94 -17.54
N ALA A 158 8.25 9.22 -17.47
CA ALA A 158 7.11 9.67 -16.68
C ALA A 158 5.80 9.48 -17.45
N GLU A 159 5.47 8.25 -17.84
CA GLU A 159 4.18 7.96 -18.45
C GLU A 159 3.09 7.87 -17.38
N PHE A 160 2.04 8.68 -17.54
CA PHE A 160 0.83 8.54 -16.74
C PHE A 160 0.02 7.36 -17.26
N GLN A 161 0.10 6.23 -16.55
CA GLN A 161 -0.67 5.04 -16.86
C GLN A 161 -1.81 4.87 -15.85
N LEU A 162 -3.04 4.91 -16.36
CA LEU A 162 -4.21 4.55 -15.58
C LEU A 162 -4.27 3.03 -15.43
N ASP A 163 -4.24 2.57 -14.19
CA ASP A 163 -4.38 1.15 -13.88
C ASP A 163 -5.86 0.79 -13.87
N LEU A 164 -6.40 0.53 -15.06
CA LEU A 164 -7.80 0.13 -15.24
C LEU A 164 -8.13 -1.14 -14.45
N SER A 165 -7.15 -2.01 -14.20
CA SER A 165 -7.35 -3.23 -13.41
C SER A 165 -7.61 -2.89 -11.94
N ALA A 166 -6.84 -1.97 -11.36
CA ALA A 166 -7.07 -1.47 -10.01
C ALA A 166 -8.44 -0.77 -9.87
N TRP A 167 -8.80 0.07 -10.84
CA TRP A 167 -10.11 0.74 -10.86
C TRP A 167 -11.27 -0.24 -10.99
N PHE A 168 -11.11 -1.29 -11.82
CA PHE A 168 -12.10 -2.35 -11.94
C PHE A 168 -12.29 -3.09 -10.61
N LEU A 169 -11.19 -3.43 -9.91
CA LEU A 169 -11.27 -4.05 -8.58
C LEU A 169 -12.00 -3.15 -7.58
N ILE A 170 -11.70 -1.86 -7.56
CA ILE A 170 -12.39 -0.87 -6.72
C ILE A 170 -13.90 -0.88 -7.01
N LEU A 171 -14.29 -0.86 -8.28
CA LEU A 171 -15.69 -0.90 -8.70
C LEU A 171 -16.37 -2.19 -8.23
N VAL A 172 -15.71 -3.34 -8.36
CA VAL A 172 -16.22 -4.62 -7.84
C VAL A 172 -16.48 -4.53 -6.33
N ILE A 173 -15.54 -3.99 -5.54
CA ILE A 173 -15.75 -3.83 -4.09
C ILE A 173 -16.91 -2.86 -3.77
N ILE A 174 -17.08 -1.78 -4.54
CA ILE A 174 -18.23 -0.87 -4.39
C ILE A 174 -19.54 -1.62 -4.59
N VAL A 175 -19.66 -2.38 -5.68
CA VAL A 175 -20.85 -3.17 -6.00
C VAL A 175 -21.12 -4.21 -4.91
N LEU A 176 -20.09 -4.93 -4.47
CA LEU A 176 -20.21 -5.88 -3.35
C LEU A 176 -20.70 -5.20 -2.07
N ALA A 177 -20.14 -4.04 -1.71
CA ALA A 177 -20.59 -3.29 -0.54
C ALA A 177 -22.10 -2.96 -0.60
N GLU A 178 -22.59 -2.63 -1.79
CA GLU A 178 -24.00 -2.29 -2.00
C GLU A 178 -24.92 -3.50 -1.94
N VAL A 179 -24.53 -4.62 -2.56
CA VAL A 179 -25.29 -5.87 -2.49
C VAL A 179 -25.38 -6.38 -1.05
N PHE A 180 -24.30 -6.28 -0.27
CA PHE A 180 -24.32 -6.65 1.15
C PHE A 180 -25.22 -5.73 1.98
N ARG A 181 -25.30 -4.43 1.65
CA ARG A 181 -26.22 -3.48 2.30
C ARG A 181 -27.67 -3.85 2.05
N GLU A 182 -28.02 -4.16 0.79
CA GLU A 182 -29.37 -4.60 0.43
C GLU A 182 -29.71 -5.94 1.09
N GLY A 183 -28.76 -6.88 1.12
CA GLY A 183 -28.92 -8.15 1.83
C GLY A 183 -29.19 -7.99 3.32
N ALA A 184 -28.53 -7.02 3.98
CA ALA A 184 -28.79 -6.71 5.38
C ALA A 184 -30.20 -6.13 5.61
N ARG A 185 -30.67 -5.23 4.73
CA ARG A 185 -32.03 -4.67 4.82
C ARG A 185 -33.10 -5.76 4.71
N LEU A 186 -32.96 -6.65 3.73
CA LEU A 186 -33.90 -7.77 3.52
C LEU A 186 -33.91 -8.73 4.72
N HIS A 187 -32.77 -8.93 5.37
CA HIS A 187 -32.67 -9.77 6.56
C HIS A 187 -33.39 -9.18 7.78
N GLU A 188 -33.36 -7.86 7.94
CA GLU A 188 -34.11 -7.14 8.99
C GLU A 188 -35.62 -7.22 8.75
N GLU A 189 -36.09 -7.06 7.51
CA GLU A 189 -37.50 -7.17 7.13
C GLU A 189 -38.07 -8.58 7.42
N GLN A 190 -37.28 -9.64 7.18
CA GLN A 190 -37.70 -11.02 7.45
C GLN A 190 -37.81 -11.33 8.96
N LYS A 191 -36.98 -10.71 9.81
CA LYS A 191 -37.06 -10.88 11.28
C LYS A 191 -38.31 -10.23 11.88
N LEU A 192 -38.90 -9.25 11.22
CA LEU A 192 -40.10 -8.53 11.70
C LEU A 192 -41.42 -9.22 11.32
N THR A 193 -41.37 -10.27 10.50
CA THR A 193 -42.57 -10.98 10.01
C THR A 193 -42.85 -12.28 10.80
N ILE A 194 -41.95 -12.70 11.69
CA ILE A 194 -42.10 -13.88 12.57
C ILE A 194 -42.47 -13.44 13.99
#